data_AF-N8W9G6-F1
#
_entry.id   AF-N8W9G6-F1
#
_cell.length_a   1.000
_cell.length_b   1.000
_cell.length_c   1.000
_cell.angle_alpha   90.00
_cell.angle_beta   90.00
_cell.angle_gamma   90.00
#
_symmetry.space_group_name_H-M   'P 1'
#
loop_
_entity.id
_entity.type
_entity.pdbx_description
1 polymer ?
#
loop_
_entity_poly.entity_id
_entity_poly.type
_entity_poly.pdbx_seq_one_letter_code
_entity_poly.pdbx_strand_id
1 'polypeptide(L)'
;MKRTLLCCLILLASSSLYADDETQLRLNQNLDQNLLQQQHQLQQQGASQGINSGRTAMITAASIRKAINQLRFPILGIIARGSSKLLQVKGLTDETLNEVELIQQVGFSSYIPKDAKVVVIPLQGKTAKSVVIATTGGAVVVNVAEGETCIYDQFGHQVLLHENGIKMVGDVEIVEGGLIVEKDIKSNAEITDKTSSMQAMRDAYNPHTHGSSPQPSKPME
;
A
#
# COMPACT_ATOMS: atom_id res chain seq x y z
N MET A 1 -38.04 -1.34 -11.22
CA MET A 1 -37.35 -0.15 -10.68
C MET A 1 -35.98 -0.43 -10.03
N LYS A 2 -35.77 -1.56 -9.33
CA LYS A 2 -34.47 -1.85 -8.65
C LYS A 2 -33.28 -2.17 -9.58
N ARG A 3 -33.51 -2.63 -10.81
CA ARG A 3 -32.43 -2.97 -11.76
C ARG A 3 -31.87 -1.76 -12.54
N THR A 4 -32.64 -0.68 -12.64
CA THR A 4 -32.23 0.54 -13.34
C THR A 4 -31.29 1.41 -12.50
N LEU A 5 -31.46 1.40 -11.16
CA LEU A 5 -30.64 2.19 -10.23
C LEU A 5 -29.19 1.68 -10.12
N LEU A 6 -28.99 0.36 -10.24
CA LEU A 6 -27.67 -0.28 -10.17
C LEU A 6 -26.82 0.02 -11.43
N CYS A 7 -27.47 0.16 -12.59
CA CYS A 7 -26.79 0.52 -13.84
C CYS A 7 -26.34 1.99 -13.82
N CYS A 8 -27.15 2.90 -13.24
CA CYS A 8 -26.78 4.31 -13.08
C CYS A 8 -25.63 4.52 -12.09
N LEU A 9 -25.54 3.75 -11.00
CA LEU A 9 -24.41 3.86 -10.07
C LEU A 9 -23.07 3.42 -10.70
N ILE A 10 -23.08 2.41 -11.57
CA ILE A 10 -21.88 1.91 -12.25
C ILE A 10 -21.45 2.88 -13.37
N LEU A 11 -22.40 3.53 -14.04
CA LEU A 11 -22.13 4.56 -15.06
C LEU A 11 -21.63 5.88 -14.44
N LEU A 12 -22.10 6.27 -13.25
CA LEU A 12 -21.60 7.46 -12.54
C LEU A 12 -20.17 7.31 -12.03
N ALA A 13 -19.78 6.10 -11.60
CA ALA A 13 -18.43 5.81 -11.12
C ALA A 13 -17.37 5.76 -12.24
N SER A 14 -17.79 5.55 -13.50
CA SER A 14 -16.89 5.50 -14.65
C SER A 14 -16.62 6.89 -15.26
N SER A 15 -17.52 7.86 -15.08
CA SER A 15 -17.31 9.25 -15.48
C SER A 15 -16.39 10.04 -14.53
N SER A 16 -16.27 9.63 -13.27
CA SER A 16 -15.40 10.30 -12.28
C SER A 16 -13.92 9.91 -12.40
N LEU A 17 -13.56 8.96 -13.26
CA LEU A 17 -12.16 8.56 -13.47
C LEU A 17 -11.43 9.44 -14.50
N TYR A 18 -12.15 10.34 -15.20
CA TYR A 18 -11.60 11.15 -16.31
C TYR A 18 -12.01 12.64 -16.27
N ALA A 19 -12.64 13.08 -15.19
CA ALA A 19 -13.04 14.48 -15.01
C ALA A 19 -11.89 15.28 -14.39
N ASP A 20 -11.59 16.46 -14.95
CA ASP A 20 -10.68 17.44 -14.37
C ASP A 20 -11.08 17.83 -12.93
N ASP A 21 -10.15 18.38 -12.15
CA ASP A 21 -10.40 18.70 -10.72
C ASP A 21 -11.60 19.64 -10.51
N GLU A 22 -11.89 20.52 -11.47
CA GLU A 22 -12.99 21.47 -11.38
C GLU A 22 -14.36 20.79 -11.58
N THR A 23 -14.44 19.82 -12.49
CA THR A 23 -15.64 19.01 -12.72
C THR A 23 -15.90 18.05 -11.55
N GLN A 24 -14.87 17.49 -10.92
CA GLN A 24 -15.01 16.70 -9.69
C GLN A 24 -15.57 17.54 -8.55
N LEU A 25 -15.03 18.75 -8.34
CA LEU A 25 -15.48 19.65 -7.29
C LEU A 25 -16.95 20.05 -7.48
N ARG A 26 -17.34 20.39 -8.72
CA ARG A 26 -18.72 20.72 -9.06
C ARG A 26 -19.67 19.53 -8.86
N LEU A 27 -19.23 18.31 -9.16
CA LEU A 27 -20.04 17.11 -8.95
C LEU A 27 -20.28 16.84 -7.46
N ASN A 28 -19.23 16.95 -6.65
CA ASN A 28 -19.31 16.77 -5.19
C ASN A 28 -20.23 17.84 -4.56
N GLN A 29 -20.07 19.10 -4.96
CA GLN A 29 -20.93 20.19 -4.50
C GLN A 29 -22.41 19.96 -4.89
N ASN A 30 -22.67 19.47 -6.10
CA ASN A 30 -24.04 19.16 -6.54
C ASN A 30 -24.63 17.96 -5.77
N LEU A 31 -23.83 16.94 -5.46
CA LEU A 31 -24.26 15.80 -4.65
C LEU A 31 -24.63 16.23 -3.24
N ASP A 32 -23.81 17.09 -2.61
CA ASP A 32 -24.07 17.61 -1.27
C ASP A 32 -25.36 18.46 -1.23
N GLN A 33 -25.57 19.31 -2.24
CA GLN A 33 -26.79 20.10 -2.36
C GLN A 33 -28.03 19.22 -2.54
N ASN A 34 -27.95 18.17 -3.35
CA ASN A 34 -29.04 17.21 -3.50
C ASN A 34 -29.33 16.45 -2.20
N LEU A 35 -28.30 16.05 -1.45
CA LEU A 35 -28.46 15.36 -0.18
C LEU A 35 -29.15 16.26 0.87
N LEU A 36 -28.74 17.53 0.94
CA LEU A 36 -29.34 18.53 1.83
C LEU A 36 -30.81 18.80 1.47
N GLN A 37 -31.12 18.94 0.19
CA GLN A 37 -32.51 19.10 -0.27
C GLN A 37 -33.36 17.87 0.07
N GLN A 38 -32.81 16.67 -0.11
CA GLN A 38 -33.50 15.43 0.23
C GLN A 38 -33.76 15.33 1.74
N GLN A 39 -32.81 15.74 2.58
CA GLN A 39 -33.00 15.82 4.04
C GLN A 39 -34.09 16.81 4.42
N HIS A 40 -34.13 18.00 3.81
CA HIS A 40 -35.21 18.95 4.05
C HIS A 40 -36.58 18.44 3.60
N GLN A 41 -36.66 17.74 2.47
CA GLN A 41 -37.90 17.08 2.02
C GLN A 41 -38.38 16.02 3.02
N LEU A 42 -37.46 15.20 3.54
CA LEU A 42 -37.79 14.17 4.54
C LEU A 42 -38.24 14.79 5.87
N GLN A 43 -37.63 15.89 6.30
CA GLN A 43 -38.06 16.66 7.48
C GLN A 43 -39.47 17.25 7.31
N GLN A 44 -39.78 17.78 6.13
CA GLN A 44 -41.10 18.34 5.82
C GLN A 44 -42.18 17.24 5.73
N GLN A 45 -41.84 16.07 5.19
CA GLN A 45 -42.75 14.92 5.15
C GLN A 45 -43.04 14.35 6.55
N GLY A 46 -42.05 14.33 7.44
CA GLY A 46 -42.19 13.88 8.83
C GLY A 46 -43.13 14.73 9.68
N ALA A 47 -43.32 16.01 9.34
CA ALA A 47 -44.22 16.92 10.06
C ALA A 47 -45.71 16.71 9.75
N SER A 48 -46.06 16.03 8.65
CA SER A 48 -47.44 15.91 8.16
C SER A 48 -48.15 14.58 8.50
N GLN A 49 -47.45 13.58 9.03
CA GLN A 49 -48.02 12.26 9.35
C GLN A 49 -48.01 11.95 10.85
N GLY A 50 -48.88 12.63 11.59
CA GLY A 50 -49.16 12.33 12.99
C GLY A 50 -49.96 11.03 13.18
N ILE A 51 -49.63 10.31 14.24
CA ILE A 51 -50.43 9.27 14.93
C ILE A 51 -50.37 7.83 14.36
N ASN A 52 -50.66 7.56 13.08
CA ASN A 52 -50.50 6.18 12.52
C ASN A 52 -49.06 5.87 12.06
N SER A 53 -48.25 6.91 11.86
CA SER A 53 -46.84 6.81 11.49
C SER A 53 -45.97 6.23 12.62
N GLY A 54 -46.32 6.44 13.89
CA GLY A 54 -45.46 6.02 15.03
C GLY A 54 -45.23 4.51 15.16
N ARG A 55 -46.24 3.67 14.90
CA ARG A 55 -46.10 2.20 14.92
C ARG A 55 -45.35 1.68 13.69
N THR A 56 -45.67 2.20 12.51
CA THR A 56 -44.99 1.82 11.26
C THR A 56 -43.53 2.30 11.27
N ALA A 57 -43.27 3.51 11.77
CA ALA A 57 -41.93 4.07 12.00
C ALA A 57 -41.15 3.30 13.06
N MET A 58 -41.78 2.81 14.13
CA MET A 58 -41.12 1.94 15.10
C MET A 58 -40.82 0.54 14.53
N ILE A 59 -41.71 -0.04 13.75
CA ILE A 59 -41.47 -1.34 13.08
C ILE A 59 -40.38 -1.20 12.02
N THR A 60 -40.38 -0.12 11.22
CA THR A 60 -39.31 0.14 10.25
C THR A 60 -37.98 0.47 10.93
N ALA A 61 -37.98 1.29 11.99
CA ALA A 61 -36.77 1.57 12.77
C ALA A 61 -36.20 0.30 13.44
N ALA A 62 -37.04 -0.56 14.01
CA ALA A 62 -36.62 -1.84 14.58
C ALA A 62 -36.07 -2.79 13.51
N SER A 63 -36.70 -2.82 12.33
CA SER A 63 -36.25 -3.62 11.18
C SER A 63 -34.91 -3.12 10.64
N ILE A 64 -34.73 -1.80 10.57
CA ILE A 64 -33.48 -1.14 10.18
C ILE A 64 -32.38 -1.43 11.20
N ARG A 65 -32.67 -1.31 12.50
CA ARG A 65 -31.72 -1.62 13.58
C ARG A 65 -31.31 -3.09 13.56
N LYS A 66 -32.26 -3.99 13.30
CA LYS A 66 -31.99 -5.41 13.11
C LYS A 66 -31.08 -5.64 11.91
N ALA A 67 -31.33 -4.99 10.77
CA ALA A 67 -30.51 -5.09 9.57
C ALA A 67 -29.08 -4.54 9.78
N ILE A 68 -28.95 -3.37 10.41
CA ILE A 68 -27.65 -2.76 10.74
C ILE A 68 -26.87 -3.66 11.71
N ASN A 69 -27.52 -4.28 12.70
CA ASN A 69 -26.87 -5.20 13.63
C ASN A 69 -26.38 -6.51 12.98
N GLN A 70 -26.82 -6.83 11.75
CA GLN A 70 -26.29 -7.96 10.97
C GLN A 70 -25.05 -7.58 10.16
N LEU A 71 -24.73 -6.28 10.07
CA LEU A 71 -23.55 -5.80 9.39
C LEU A 71 -22.39 -5.69 10.39
N ARG A 72 -21.19 -5.94 9.89
CA ARG A 72 -19.96 -5.66 10.59
C ARG A 72 -19.25 -4.55 9.83
N PHE A 73 -18.92 -3.48 10.53
CA PHE A 73 -18.19 -2.36 9.95
C PHE A 73 -16.69 -2.69 9.87
N PRO A 74 -15.95 -2.04 8.97
CA PRO A 74 -14.50 -2.13 8.96
C PRO A 74 -13.92 -1.77 10.33
N ILE A 75 -12.88 -2.49 10.75
CA ILE A 75 -12.23 -2.28 12.04
C ILE A 75 -10.73 -2.11 11.86
N LEU A 76 -10.13 -1.37 12.78
CA LEU A 76 -8.69 -1.39 13.00
C LEU A 76 -8.36 -2.59 13.90
N GLY A 77 -7.28 -3.30 13.53
CA GLY A 77 -6.79 -4.45 14.28
C GLY A 77 -5.28 -4.44 14.41
N ILE A 78 -4.76 -5.36 15.22
CA ILE A 78 -3.34 -5.60 15.42
C ILE A 78 -3.03 -7.05 15.05
N ILE A 79 -1.94 -7.28 14.33
CA ILE A 79 -1.50 -8.63 13.96
C ILE A 79 -1.02 -9.39 15.20
N ALA A 80 -1.70 -10.49 15.52
CA ALA A 80 -1.26 -11.42 16.56
C ALA A 80 -0.30 -12.48 16.02
N ARG A 81 -0.45 -12.87 14.74
CA ARG A 81 0.45 -13.78 14.03
C ARG A 81 0.70 -13.29 12.61
N GLY A 82 1.96 -13.00 12.32
CA GLY A 82 2.42 -12.53 11.02
C GLY A 82 2.43 -13.62 9.95
N SER A 83 2.27 -13.20 8.70
CA SER A 83 2.19 -14.06 7.51
C SER A 83 2.27 -13.20 6.25
N SER A 84 2.49 -13.82 5.10
CA SER A 84 2.37 -13.20 3.77
C SER A 84 1.05 -13.54 3.07
N LYS A 85 0.16 -14.31 3.70
CA LYS A 85 -1.12 -14.75 3.08
C LYS A 85 -2.30 -14.80 4.04
N LEU A 86 -2.17 -15.57 5.12
CA LEU A 86 -3.23 -15.77 6.12
C LEU A 86 -2.77 -15.25 7.47
N LEU A 87 -3.45 -14.22 7.96
CA LEU A 87 -3.09 -13.49 9.17
C LEU A 87 -4.03 -13.85 10.33
N GLN A 88 -3.51 -13.71 11.55
CA GLN A 88 -4.34 -13.67 12.75
C GLN A 88 -4.41 -12.22 13.24
N VAL A 89 -5.60 -11.67 13.32
CA VAL A 89 -5.84 -10.27 13.69
C VAL A 89 -6.62 -10.18 14.98
N LYS A 90 -6.15 -9.38 15.93
CA LYS A 90 -6.90 -8.98 17.13
C LYS A 90 -7.63 -7.68 16.85
N GLY A 91 -8.96 -7.70 17.02
CA GLY A 91 -9.81 -6.51 16.95
C GLY A 91 -9.81 -5.72 18.26
N LEU A 92 -10.53 -4.59 18.28
CA LEU A 92 -10.60 -3.69 19.44
C LEU A 92 -11.41 -4.25 20.62
N THR A 93 -12.28 -5.25 20.39
CA THR A 93 -13.22 -5.79 21.38
C THR A 93 -12.80 -7.16 21.92
N ASP A 94 -11.49 -7.40 22.09
CA ASP A 94 -10.88 -8.69 22.49
C ASP A 94 -11.20 -9.87 21.57
N GLU A 95 -11.74 -9.61 20.39
CA GLU A 95 -12.01 -10.63 19.39
C GLU A 95 -10.75 -10.96 18.60
N THR A 96 -10.58 -12.25 18.29
CA THR A 96 -9.50 -12.72 17.41
C THR A 96 -10.09 -13.29 16.14
N LEU A 97 -9.66 -12.75 15.00
CA LEU A 97 -9.98 -13.24 13.67
C LEU A 97 -8.84 -14.11 13.19
N ASN A 98 -9.15 -15.37 12.93
CA ASN A 98 -8.21 -16.35 12.43
C ASN A 98 -8.34 -16.45 10.91
N GLU A 99 -7.22 -16.76 10.23
CA GLU A 99 -7.20 -17.03 8.79
C GLU A 99 -7.77 -15.87 7.95
N VAL A 100 -7.48 -14.64 8.37
CA VAL A 100 -7.86 -13.44 7.63
C VAL A 100 -6.95 -13.31 6.42
N GLU A 101 -7.54 -13.25 5.23
CA GLU A 101 -6.79 -13.16 3.99
C GLU A 101 -6.17 -11.77 3.81
N LEU A 102 -4.89 -11.74 3.45
CA LEU A 102 -4.20 -10.52 3.02
C LEU A 102 -4.34 -10.37 1.51
N ILE A 103 -4.99 -9.29 1.07
CA ILE A 103 -5.07 -8.97 -0.36
C ILE A 103 -3.90 -8.03 -0.70
N GLN A 104 -3.05 -8.46 -1.63
CA GLN A 104 -1.93 -7.68 -2.14
C GLN A 104 -2.05 -7.48 -3.66
N GLN A 105 -1.41 -6.42 -4.16
CA GLN A 105 -1.31 -6.16 -5.60
C GLN A 105 -0.45 -7.24 -6.28
N VAL A 106 -0.79 -7.60 -7.51
CA VAL A 106 0.01 -8.55 -8.30
C VAL A 106 1.42 -7.99 -8.49
N GLY A 107 2.44 -8.83 -8.29
CA GLY A 107 3.85 -8.42 -8.32
C GLY A 107 4.40 -7.93 -6.99
N PHE A 108 3.55 -7.73 -5.97
CA PHE A 108 3.97 -7.40 -4.61
C PHE A 108 3.65 -8.55 -3.65
N SER A 109 4.62 -8.93 -2.83
CA SER A 109 4.40 -9.84 -1.71
C SER A 109 5.17 -9.34 -0.50
N SER A 110 4.46 -9.17 0.62
CA SER A 110 5.03 -8.59 1.83
C SER A 110 4.69 -9.46 3.02
N TYR A 111 5.69 -9.79 3.83
CA TYR A 111 5.47 -10.43 5.12
C TYR A 111 5.01 -9.37 6.11
N ILE A 112 3.81 -9.53 6.68
CA ILE A 112 3.30 -8.60 7.68
C ILE A 112 3.76 -9.07 9.06
N PRO A 113 4.57 -8.28 9.79
CA PRO A 113 5.09 -8.68 11.08
C PRO A 113 4.01 -8.71 12.16
N LYS A 114 4.32 -9.39 13.27
CA LYS A 114 3.52 -9.31 14.50
C LYS A 114 3.46 -7.86 14.98
N ASP A 115 2.36 -7.50 15.64
CA ASP A 115 2.08 -6.20 16.24
C ASP A 115 1.88 -5.04 15.23
N ALA A 116 1.92 -5.33 13.92
CA ALA A 116 1.52 -4.38 12.89
C ALA A 116 0.03 -4.02 13.00
N LYS A 117 -0.32 -2.77 12.73
CA LYS A 117 -1.69 -2.28 12.65
C LYS A 117 -2.27 -2.55 11.27
N VAL A 118 -3.53 -2.95 11.21
CA VAL A 118 -4.20 -3.29 9.96
C VAL A 118 -5.61 -2.75 9.88
N VAL A 119 -6.07 -2.48 8.66
CA VAL A 119 -7.48 -2.25 8.34
C VAL A 119 -8.09 -3.56 7.87
N VAL A 120 -9.12 -4.02 8.58
CA VAL A 120 -9.86 -5.24 8.27
C VAL A 120 -11.23 -4.89 7.72
N ILE A 121 -11.57 -5.43 6.55
CA ILE A 121 -12.90 -5.32 5.95
C ILE A 121 -13.61 -6.67 6.07
N PRO A 122 -14.70 -6.75 6.85
CA PRO A 122 -15.55 -7.92 6.88
C PRO A 122 -16.23 -8.18 5.54
N LEU A 123 -16.28 -9.44 5.14
CA LEU A 123 -17.01 -9.89 3.96
C LEU A 123 -18.36 -10.46 4.41
N GLN A 124 -19.44 -10.03 3.76
CA GLN A 124 -20.77 -10.63 3.89
C GLN A 124 -21.40 -10.55 5.29
N GLY A 125 -21.41 -9.36 5.90
CA GLY A 125 -22.14 -9.11 7.16
C GLY A 125 -21.36 -9.54 8.41
N LYS A 126 -22.04 -10.15 9.39
CA LYS A 126 -21.46 -10.49 10.71
C LYS A 126 -20.57 -11.75 10.73
N THR A 127 -20.17 -12.27 9.58
CA THR A 127 -19.34 -13.47 9.53
C THR A 127 -17.90 -13.17 9.94
N ALA A 128 -17.14 -14.23 10.24
CA ALA A 128 -15.71 -14.13 10.53
C ALA A 128 -14.86 -13.92 9.25
N LYS A 129 -15.45 -14.06 8.05
CA LYS A 129 -14.72 -13.83 6.80
C LYS A 129 -14.39 -12.35 6.68
N SER A 130 -13.12 -12.06 6.50
CA SER A 130 -12.62 -10.69 6.42
C SER A 130 -11.34 -10.67 5.60
N VAL A 131 -11.00 -9.49 5.10
CA VAL A 131 -9.77 -9.25 4.33
C VAL A 131 -8.99 -8.10 4.95
N VAL A 132 -7.68 -8.19 4.91
CA VAL A 132 -6.77 -7.10 5.23
C VAL A 132 -6.42 -6.38 3.93
N ILE A 133 -6.62 -5.06 3.91
CA ILE A 133 -6.36 -4.23 2.71
C ILE A 133 -5.23 -3.21 2.91
N ALA A 134 -4.91 -2.87 4.16
CA ALA A 134 -3.88 -1.89 4.48
C ALA A 134 -3.20 -2.30 5.77
N THR A 135 -1.89 -2.15 5.80
CA THR A 135 -1.04 -2.49 6.95
C THR A 135 -0.09 -1.32 7.24
N THR A 136 0.21 -1.09 8.50
CA THR A 136 1.14 -0.07 8.96
C THR A 136 1.75 -0.49 10.30
N GLY A 137 2.81 0.19 10.76
CA GLY A 137 3.41 -0.08 12.06
C GLY A 137 4.40 -1.26 12.07
N GLY A 138 5.22 -1.38 11.03
CA GLY A 138 6.45 -2.18 11.11
C GLY A 138 7.52 -1.49 11.97
N ALA A 139 8.60 -2.22 12.29
CA ALA A 139 9.74 -1.66 13.03
C ALA A 139 10.45 -0.53 12.24
N VAL A 140 10.45 -0.64 10.91
CA VAL A 140 10.98 0.35 9.99
C VAL A 140 9.82 1.16 9.41
N VAL A 141 9.91 2.49 9.52
CA VAL A 141 8.99 3.43 8.89
C VAL A 141 9.80 4.32 7.96
N VAL A 142 9.52 4.23 6.66
CA VAL A 142 10.14 5.08 5.65
C VAL A 142 9.16 6.18 5.27
N ASN A 143 9.54 7.42 5.55
CA ASN A 143 8.82 8.60 5.06
C ASN A 143 9.47 9.05 3.75
N VAL A 144 8.65 9.36 2.75
CA VAL A 144 9.09 9.82 1.43
C VAL A 144 8.72 11.30 1.27
N ALA A 145 9.53 12.05 0.54
CA ALA A 145 9.21 13.44 0.20
C ALA A 145 8.10 13.51 -0.87
N GLU A 146 7.67 14.72 -1.19
CA GLU A 146 6.65 14.95 -2.23
C GLU A 146 7.10 14.36 -3.58
N GLY A 147 6.25 13.55 -4.19
CA GLY A 147 6.52 12.90 -5.48
C GLY A 147 7.44 11.67 -5.42
N GLU A 148 8.02 11.35 -4.27
CA GLU A 148 8.90 10.18 -4.12
C GLU A 148 8.10 8.90 -3.85
N THR A 149 8.69 7.75 -4.19
CA THR A 149 8.10 6.44 -3.91
C THR A 149 9.19 5.49 -3.41
N CYS A 150 8.91 4.75 -2.33
CA CYS A 150 9.87 3.83 -1.75
C CYS A 150 9.25 2.45 -1.51
N ILE A 151 9.98 1.42 -1.92
CA ILE A 151 9.72 0.02 -1.57
C ILE A 151 10.79 -0.38 -0.55
N TYR A 152 10.36 -0.91 0.60
CA TYR A 152 11.27 -1.25 1.70
C TYR A 152 10.83 -2.52 2.43
N ASP A 153 11.76 -3.12 3.16
CA ASP A 153 11.51 -4.27 4.02
C ASP A 153 11.64 -3.94 5.52
N GLN A 154 11.34 -4.92 6.36
CA GLN A 154 11.42 -4.79 7.82
C GLN A 154 12.86 -4.80 8.37
N PHE A 155 13.85 -5.03 7.51
CA PHE A 155 15.27 -5.07 7.87
C PHE A 155 15.99 -3.76 7.52
N GLY A 156 15.31 -2.84 6.83
CA GLY A 156 15.82 -1.51 6.50
C GLY A 156 16.41 -1.41 5.09
N HIS A 157 16.29 -2.46 4.27
CA HIS A 157 16.65 -2.37 2.86
C HIS A 157 15.56 -1.60 2.12
N GLN A 158 15.97 -0.76 1.17
CA GLN A 158 15.02 0.07 0.45
C GLN A 158 15.45 0.37 -0.99
N VAL A 159 14.46 0.57 -1.85
CA VAL A 159 14.59 1.11 -3.21
C VAL A 159 13.74 2.38 -3.27
N LEU A 160 14.39 3.53 -3.31
CA LEU A 160 13.79 4.85 -3.38
C LEU A 160 13.84 5.39 -4.80
N LEU A 161 12.69 5.71 -5.36
CA LEU A 161 12.54 6.47 -6.59
C LEU A 161 12.31 7.93 -6.21
N HIS A 162 13.21 8.80 -6.68
CA HIS A 162 13.19 10.25 -6.41
C HIS A 162 13.47 11.05 -7.69
N GLU A 163 13.33 12.38 -7.62
CA GLU A 163 13.40 13.27 -8.79
C GLU A 163 14.67 13.09 -9.65
N ASN A 164 15.80 12.78 -9.01
CA ASN A 164 17.10 12.66 -9.66
C ASN A 164 17.51 11.21 -9.99
N GLY A 165 16.66 10.22 -9.72
CA GLY A 165 16.94 8.82 -10.05
C GLY A 165 16.50 7.80 -9.00
N ILE A 166 17.26 6.71 -8.88
CA ILE A 166 16.98 5.60 -7.97
C ILE A 166 18.11 5.49 -6.95
N LYS A 167 17.74 5.41 -5.67
CA LYS A 167 18.66 5.17 -4.56
C LYS A 167 18.30 3.87 -3.86
N MET A 168 19.26 2.95 -3.81
CA MET A 168 19.14 1.68 -3.10
C MET A 168 19.95 1.74 -1.80
N VAL A 169 19.40 1.21 -0.71
CA VAL A 169 20.11 1.05 0.57
C VAL A 169 20.10 -0.43 0.95
N GLY A 170 21.29 -0.96 1.23
CA GLY A 170 21.51 -2.39 1.46
C GLY A 170 22.52 -2.98 0.48
N ASP A 171 22.84 -4.26 0.71
CA ASP A 171 23.59 -5.06 -0.26
C ASP A 171 22.69 -5.45 -1.43
N VAL A 172 23.21 -5.33 -2.66
CA VAL A 172 22.46 -5.62 -3.89
C VAL A 172 23.18 -6.72 -4.65
N GLU A 173 22.46 -7.80 -4.93
CA GLU A 173 22.94 -8.94 -5.71
C GLU A 173 22.16 -9.07 -7.02
N ILE A 174 22.88 -9.29 -8.13
CA ILE A 174 22.28 -9.58 -9.45
C ILE A 174 22.63 -11.04 -9.77
N VAL A 175 21.66 -11.94 -9.58
CA VAL A 175 21.82 -13.37 -9.85
C VAL A 175 21.28 -13.68 -11.25
N GLU A 176 22.03 -14.48 -12.02
CA GLU A 176 21.66 -14.90 -13.38
C GLU A 176 21.38 -13.73 -14.36
N GLY A 177 21.89 -12.54 -14.05
CA GLY A 177 21.70 -11.31 -14.82
C GLY A 177 23.01 -10.65 -15.25
N GLY A 178 22.89 -9.62 -16.08
CA GLY A 178 24.00 -8.75 -16.47
C GLY A 178 23.78 -7.32 -15.99
N LEU A 179 24.88 -6.59 -15.79
CA LEU A 179 24.87 -5.16 -15.49
C LEU A 179 25.44 -4.40 -16.70
N ILE A 180 24.64 -3.52 -17.29
CA ILE A 180 25.06 -2.59 -18.36
C ILE A 180 24.95 -1.18 -17.82
N VAL A 181 26.02 -0.39 -17.92
CA VAL A 181 26.08 0.99 -17.43
C VAL A 181 26.62 1.89 -18.54
N GLU A 182 25.83 2.89 -18.95
CA GLU A 182 26.22 3.85 -20.00
C GLU A 182 27.15 4.96 -19.50
N LYS A 183 27.19 5.16 -18.18
CA LYS A 183 28.01 6.16 -17.48
C LYS A 183 29.05 5.47 -16.61
N ASP A 184 29.79 6.27 -15.84
CA ASP A 184 30.85 5.76 -14.97
C ASP A 184 30.31 4.90 -13.82
N ILE A 185 31.07 3.85 -13.49
CA ILE A 185 30.93 3.12 -12.23
C ILE A 185 32.05 3.60 -11.31
N LYS A 186 31.69 4.12 -10.14
CA LYS A 186 32.65 4.56 -9.11
C LYS A 186 32.53 3.63 -7.91
N SER A 187 33.64 2.97 -7.56
CA SER A 187 33.74 2.18 -6.33
C SER A 187 34.66 2.87 -5.34
N ASN A 188 34.22 2.97 -4.09
CA ASN A 188 35.06 3.41 -2.97
C ASN A 188 35.80 2.24 -2.31
N ALA A 189 35.52 1.02 -2.75
CA ALA A 189 36.09 -0.23 -2.25
C ALA A 189 36.63 -1.08 -3.42
N GLU A 190 37.09 -2.29 -3.12
CA GLU A 190 37.65 -3.21 -4.12
C GLU A 190 36.65 -3.55 -5.23
N ILE A 191 37.17 -3.62 -6.46
CA ILE A 191 36.48 -4.21 -7.62
C ILE A 191 37.19 -5.52 -7.92
N THR A 192 36.46 -6.62 -7.80
CA THR A 192 37.00 -7.97 -7.91
C THR A 192 36.19 -8.75 -8.93
N ASP A 193 36.90 -9.49 -9.80
CA ASP A 193 36.30 -10.49 -10.66
C ASP A 193 36.54 -11.90 -10.07
N LYS A 194 36.26 -12.96 -10.86
CA LYS A 194 36.43 -14.34 -10.39
C LYS A 194 37.88 -14.70 -10.02
N THR A 195 38.86 -13.98 -10.53
CA THR A 195 40.28 -14.35 -10.52
C THR A 195 41.14 -13.40 -9.70
N SER A 196 40.87 -12.09 -9.75
CA SER A 196 41.69 -11.06 -9.08
C SER A 196 40.90 -9.78 -8.80
N SER A 197 41.53 -8.84 -8.09
CA SER A 197 41.02 -7.47 -7.91
C SER A 197 41.81 -6.43 -8.71
N MET A 198 41.19 -5.28 -8.96
CA MET A 198 41.87 -4.13 -9.59
C MET A 198 43.11 -3.71 -8.78
N GLN A 199 43.05 -3.73 -7.45
CA GLN A 199 44.20 -3.38 -6.61
C GLN A 199 45.31 -4.42 -6.70
N ALA A 200 44.98 -5.72 -6.67
CA ALA A 200 45.97 -6.78 -6.83
C ALA A 200 46.72 -6.70 -8.17
N MET A 201 46.03 -6.27 -9.25
CA MET A 201 46.69 -6.03 -10.54
C MET A 201 47.64 -4.82 -10.50
N ARG A 202 47.26 -3.73 -9.81
CA ARG A 202 48.16 -2.57 -9.60
C ARG A 202 49.38 -2.96 -8.79
N ASP A 203 49.21 -3.73 -7.73
CA ASP A 203 50.28 -4.18 -6.85
C ASP A 203 51.25 -5.13 -7.55
N ALA A 204 50.76 -5.97 -8.46
CA ALA A 204 51.60 -6.83 -9.29
C ALA A 204 52.33 -6.05 -10.40
N TYR A 205 51.66 -5.06 -11.01
CA TYR A 205 52.22 -4.24 -12.07
C TYR A 205 53.25 -3.22 -11.56
N ASN A 206 52.98 -2.45 -10.51
CA ASN A 206 53.89 -1.37 -10.10
C ASN A 206 55.34 -1.80 -9.82
N PRO A 207 55.64 -3.03 -9.31
CA PRO A 207 57.00 -3.50 -9.12
C PRO A 207 57.54 -4.41 -10.24
N HIS A 208 56.77 -4.75 -11.28
CA HIS A 208 57.22 -5.74 -12.28
C HIS A 208 58.39 -5.22 -13.13
N THR A 209 59.25 -6.14 -13.58
CA THR A 209 60.36 -5.86 -14.49
C THR A 209 60.35 -6.86 -15.64
N HIS A 210 60.67 -6.43 -16.86
CA HIS A 210 60.84 -7.32 -18.01
C HIS A 210 62.33 -7.56 -18.27
N GLY A 211 62.84 -8.71 -17.82
CA GLY A 211 64.27 -9.02 -17.91
C GLY A 211 65.09 -8.01 -17.11
N SER A 212 66.00 -7.29 -17.78
CA SER A 212 66.85 -6.26 -17.16
C SER A 212 66.26 -4.84 -17.25
N SER A 213 65.00 -4.69 -17.65
CA SER A 213 64.38 -3.36 -17.72
C SER A 213 64.18 -2.77 -16.32
N PRO A 214 64.27 -1.43 -16.16
CA PRO A 214 63.78 -0.78 -14.95
C PRO A 214 62.26 -1.00 -14.78
N GLN A 215 61.76 -0.77 -13.57
CA GLN A 215 60.34 -0.79 -13.25
C GLN A 215 59.57 0.30 -14.02
N PRO A 216 58.22 0.21 -14.11
CA PRO A 216 57.40 1.22 -14.76
C PRO A 216 57.67 2.63 -14.20
N SER A 217 57.94 3.57 -15.11
CA SER A 217 58.23 4.96 -14.73
C SER A 217 57.00 5.73 -14.23
N LYS A 218 55.80 5.24 -14.54
CA LYS A 218 54.53 5.71 -13.99
C LYS A 218 53.78 4.52 -13.40
N PRO A 219 53.52 4.50 -12.09
CA PRO A 219 52.70 3.46 -11.50
C PRO A 219 51.24 3.59 -11.98
N MET A 220 50.52 2.48 -12.02
CA MET A 220 49.07 2.51 -12.07
C MET A 220 48.55 3.00 -10.72
N GLU A 221 47.82 4.11 -10.74
CA GLU A 221 47.03 4.64 -9.61
C GLU A 221 45.75 3.86 -9.40
#